data_AF-A0A563F0Q3-F1
#
_entry.id   AF-A0A563F0Q3-F1
#
_cell.length_a   1.000
_cell.length_b   1.000
_cell.length_c   1.000
_cell.angle_alpha   90.00
_cell.angle_beta   90.00
_cell.angle_gamma   90.00
#
_symmetry.space_group_name_H-M   'P 1'
#
loop_
_entity.id
_entity.type
_entity.pdbx_description
1 polymer ?
#
loop_
_entity_poly.entity_id
_entity_poly.type
_entity_poly.pdbx_seq_one_letter_code
_entity_poly.pdbx_strand_id
1 'polypeptide(L)'
;MDILISGASIAGPSLAFWLRRFGFNPTVVERAPALRPGGQAVDFRGDAHLSVLRRMGVLDEIRRRQTARQDCVFVDESGRTHAVLPADFTAGEVEILRGNLSRILYDATSSDVEYVFGDHITGVVDDGSGVDVTFSRGAPRRFDLVIGADGMHSGVRALAFSGWTPEFLGYYVASFSAPDSYGNTMCTTPGRVASPGLFLFASEELDYDRRDVAAQKEIVARAYEGMGWHTPELLEIMRDAEDFFFDPITRVRMDRITSGRIGLVGDAGYGAALGGMGTGLAIVSSYVLAGELAAHRDHVAAFAAYEALIRPYAAGCQGNPGPFLAPKSRTRIWLRDRMFNAMARLPLGGMFARMDMKAANGITLPDYASAGQRS
;
A
#
# COMPACT_ATOMS: atom_id res chain seq x y z
N MET A 1 -4.86 24.41 13.93
CA MET A 1 -5.40 23.08 14.28
C MET A 1 -4.26 22.09 14.15
N ASP A 2 -3.91 21.46 15.26
CA ASP A 2 -2.83 20.50 15.40
C ASP A 2 -3.34 19.09 15.12
N ILE A 3 -2.72 18.39 14.17
CA ILE A 3 -3.20 17.08 13.71
C ILE A 3 -2.06 16.06 13.82
N LEU A 4 -2.26 15.01 14.60
CA LEU A 4 -1.30 13.91 14.69
C LEU A 4 -1.57 12.87 13.61
N ILE A 5 -0.53 12.42 12.93
CA ILE A 5 -0.58 11.37 11.90
C ILE A 5 0.30 10.20 12.35
N SER A 6 -0.28 9.01 12.51
CA SER A 6 0.46 7.79 12.85
C SER A 6 0.93 7.09 11.57
N GLY A 7 2.22 7.05 11.31
CA GLY A 7 2.87 6.33 10.20
C GLY A 7 3.52 7.23 9.16
N ALA A 8 4.79 6.95 8.81
CA ALA A 8 5.58 7.70 7.82
C ALA A 8 5.93 6.89 6.57
N SER A 9 4.95 6.17 5.99
CA SER A 9 5.11 5.47 4.71
C SER A 9 4.67 6.34 3.51
N ILE A 10 3.51 6.04 2.92
CA ILE A 10 2.97 6.79 1.77
C ILE A 10 1.85 7.73 2.22
N ALA A 11 0.81 7.17 2.85
CA ALA A 11 -0.40 7.93 3.22
C ALA A 11 -0.10 9.07 4.19
N GLY A 12 0.77 8.83 5.19
CA GLY A 12 1.10 9.81 6.22
C GLY A 12 1.80 11.07 5.68
N PRO A 13 2.97 10.96 5.02
CA PRO A 13 3.63 12.12 4.40
C PRO A 13 2.76 12.81 3.35
N SER A 14 1.97 12.05 2.58
CA SER A 14 1.04 12.63 1.60
C SER A 14 -0.07 13.45 2.25
N LEU A 15 -0.60 12.98 3.39
CA LEU A 15 -1.59 13.72 4.15
C LEU A 15 -0.96 14.97 4.79
N ALA A 16 0.23 14.83 5.37
CA ALA A 16 0.97 15.94 5.96
C ALA A 16 1.23 17.06 4.94
N PHE A 17 1.61 16.69 3.70
CA PHE A 17 1.78 17.64 2.60
C PHE A 17 0.53 18.48 2.37
N TRP A 18 -0.63 17.84 2.21
CA TRP A 18 -1.88 18.54 1.94
C TRP A 18 -2.40 19.33 3.14
N LEU A 19 -2.32 18.77 4.35
CA LEU A 19 -2.68 19.47 5.58
C LEU A 19 -1.86 20.74 5.77
N ARG A 20 -0.53 20.65 5.61
CA ARG A 20 0.35 21.82 5.72
C ARG A 20 0.01 22.86 4.64
N ARG A 21 -0.23 22.44 3.40
CA ARG A 21 -0.63 23.32 2.29
C ARG A 21 -1.97 24.02 2.54
N PHE A 22 -2.91 23.38 3.23
CA PHE A 22 -4.20 23.96 3.59
C PHE A 22 -4.23 24.70 4.93
N GLY A 23 -3.07 24.95 5.54
CA GLY A 23 -2.97 25.80 6.74
C GLY A 23 -2.99 25.07 8.07
N PHE A 24 -3.11 23.74 8.08
CA PHE A 24 -3.07 22.92 9.30
C PHE A 24 -1.64 22.70 9.80
N ASN A 25 -1.49 22.27 11.06
CA ASN A 25 -0.19 21.99 11.67
C ASN A 25 -0.04 20.48 11.95
N PRO A 26 0.41 19.69 10.96
CA PRO A 26 0.56 18.25 11.14
C PRO A 26 1.85 17.88 11.89
N THR A 27 1.76 16.84 12.72
CA THR A 27 2.91 16.10 13.26
C THR A 27 2.80 14.65 12.78
N VAL A 28 3.87 14.06 12.27
CA VAL A 28 3.92 12.64 11.87
C VAL A 28 4.75 11.85 12.88
N VAL A 29 4.21 10.77 13.42
CA VAL A 29 4.92 9.84 14.30
C VAL A 29 5.14 8.50 13.59
N GLU A 30 6.33 7.93 13.67
CA GLU A 30 6.68 6.64 13.04
C GLU A 30 7.47 5.75 13.97
N ARG A 31 7.03 4.48 14.05
CA ARG A 31 7.65 3.46 14.91
C ARG A 31 9.11 3.21 14.53
N ALA A 32 9.41 3.16 13.23
CA ALA A 32 10.77 2.97 12.76
C ALA A 32 11.67 4.15 13.17
N PRO A 33 12.94 3.90 13.52
CA PRO A 33 13.87 4.96 13.94
C PRO A 33 14.28 5.90 12.80
N ALA A 34 13.98 5.53 11.55
CA ALA A 34 14.19 6.34 10.36
C ALA A 34 13.22 5.88 9.25
N LEU A 35 13.18 6.63 8.15
CA LEU A 35 12.50 6.18 6.93
C LEU A 35 13.03 4.81 6.48
N ARG A 36 12.11 3.92 6.12
CA ARG A 36 12.47 2.58 5.65
C ARG A 36 12.94 2.65 4.19
N PRO A 37 14.18 2.23 3.88
CA PRO A 37 14.62 2.07 2.50
C PRO A 37 13.96 0.83 1.87
N GLY A 38 14.08 0.70 0.55
CA GLY A 38 13.67 -0.51 -0.18
C GLY A 38 12.16 -0.69 -0.31
N GLY A 39 11.74 -1.96 -0.34
CA GLY A 39 10.36 -2.36 -0.60
C GLY A 39 10.02 -2.52 -2.09
N GLN A 40 8.86 -3.10 -2.35
CA GLN A 40 8.40 -3.45 -3.68
C GLN A 40 8.15 -2.23 -4.59
N ALA A 41 8.17 -2.46 -5.90
CA ALA A 41 7.66 -1.49 -6.86
C ALA A 41 6.17 -1.21 -6.62
N VAL A 42 5.77 0.04 -6.82
CA VAL A 42 4.39 0.50 -6.70
C VAL A 42 4.00 1.32 -7.93
N ASP A 43 2.74 1.21 -8.29
CA ASP A 43 2.20 1.78 -9.52
C ASP A 43 1.20 2.90 -9.25
N PHE A 44 1.17 3.85 -10.18
CA PHE A 44 0.10 4.81 -10.33
C PHE A 44 -0.62 4.58 -11.64
N ARG A 45 -1.96 4.62 -11.60
CA ARG A 45 -2.86 4.32 -12.70
C ARG A 45 -3.95 5.38 -12.71
N GLY A 46 -4.41 5.78 -13.89
CA GLY A 46 -5.57 6.64 -14.01
C GLY A 46 -5.33 8.11 -13.70
N ASP A 47 -6.27 8.91 -14.17
CA ASP A 47 -6.21 10.36 -14.06
C ASP A 47 -6.28 10.81 -12.60
N ALA A 48 -6.98 10.09 -11.72
CA ALA A 48 -7.08 10.45 -10.32
C ALA A 48 -5.69 10.44 -9.64
N HIS A 49 -4.94 9.34 -9.77
CA HIS A 49 -3.62 9.23 -9.14
C HIS A 49 -2.66 10.27 -9.72
N LEU A 50 -2.57 10.34 -11.05
CA LEU A 50 -1.65 11.24 -11.74
C LEU A 50 -1.99 12.71 -11.49
N SER A 51 -3.29 13.05 -11.36
CA SER A 51 -3.71 14.42 -11.04
C SER A 51 -3.29 14.83 -9.65
N VAL A 52 -3.43 13.97 -8.63
CA VAL A 52 -2.96 14.30 -7.28
C VAL A 52 -1.44 14.47 -7.27
N LEU A 53 -0.68 13.54 -7.87
CA LEU A 53 0.79 13.64 -7.94
C LEU A 53 1.26 14.91 -8.68
N ARG A 54 0.54 15.31 -9.73
CA ARG A 54 0.79 16.56 -10.46
C ARG A 54 0.49 17.78 -9.59
N ARG A 55 -0.64 17.79 -8.87
CA ARG A 55 -0.99 18.88 -7.95
C ARG A 55 -0.02 18.97 -6.76
N MET A 56 0.60 17.86 -6.36
CA MET A 56 1.69 17.83 -5.37
C MET A 56 3.03 18.34 -5.93
N GLY A 57 3.20 18.38 -7.25
CA GLY A 57 4.47 18.76 -7.89
C GLY A 57 5.54 17.66 -7.87
N VAL A 58 5.20 16.43 -7.47
CA VAL A 58 6.17 15.33 -7.32
C VAL A 58 6.24 14.40 -8.53
N LEU A 59 5.27 14.50 -9.46
CA LEU A 59 5.14 13.57 -10.59
C LEU A 59 6.40 13.49 -11.47
N ASP A 60 7.06 14.63 -11.71
CA ASP A 60 8.26 14.65 -12.56
C ASP A 60 9.47 13.99 -11.87
N GLU A 61 9.62 14.15 -10.55
CA GLU A 61 10.65 13.43 -9.79
C GLU A 61 10.37 11.93 -9.74
N ILE A 62 9.10 11.54 -9.60
CA ILE A 62 8.72 10.12 -9.67
C ILE A 62 9.10 9.54 -11.03
N ARG A 63 8.80 10.24 -12.13
CA ARG A 63 9.16 9.81 -13.49
C ARG A 63 10.67 9.69 -13.70
N ARG A 64 11.48 10.57 -13.07
CA ARG A 64 12.94 10.46 -13.12
C ARG A 64 13.49 9.20 -12.43
N ARG A 65 12.76 8.66 -11.45
CA ARG A 65 13.13 7.45 -10.70
C ARG A 65 12.28 6.23 -11.06
N GLN A 66 11.57 6.28 -12.18
CA GLN A 66 10.69 5.20 -12.59
C GLN A 66 11.50 3.93 -12.88
N THR A 67 10.92 2.78 -12.55
CA THR A 67 11.47 1.48 -12.90
C THR A 67 11.32 1.21 -14.40
N ALA A 68 12.14 0.30 -14.93
CA ALA A 68 12.03 -0.12 -16.31
C ALA A 68 10.74 -0.92 -16.50
N ARG A 69 9.92 -0.55 -17.49
CA ARG A 69 8.79 -1.38 -17.92
C ARG A 69 9.33 -2.67 -18.53
N GLN A 70 9.06 -3.80 -17.87
CA GLN A 70 9.51 -5.11 -18.32
C GLN A 70 8.33 -6.07 -18.39
N ASP A 71 8.30 -6.88 -19.45
CA ASP A 71 7.37 -7.99 -19.58
C ASP A 71 7.56 -8.98 -18.44
N CYS A 72 6.46 -9.52 -17.90
CA CYS A 72 6.51 -10.56 -16.90
C CYS A 72 6.56 -11.94 -17.58
N VAL A 73 7.65 -12.67 -17.35
CA VAL A 73 7.89 -13.99 -17.96
C VAL A 73 7.51 -15.08 -16.97
N PHE A 74 6.58 -15.95 -17.35
CA PHE A 74 6.16 -17.09 -16.54
C PHE A 74 6.90 -18.35 -16.96
N VAL A 75 7.57 -18.99 -16.00
CA VAL A 75 8.37 -20.21 -16.21
C VAL A 75 7.91 -21.36 -15.34
N ASP A 76 8.25 -22.58 -15.76
CA ASP A 76 8.17 -23.76 -14.90
C ASP A 76 9.46 -23.96 -14.07
N GLU A 77 9.47 -25.00 -13.24
CA GLU A 77 10.60 -25.34 -12.36
C GLU A 77 11.89 -25.73 -13.11
N SER A 78 11.83 -25.96 -14.43
CA SER A 78 13.01 -26.17 -15.27
C SER A 78 13.51 -24.88 -15.94
N GLY A 79 12.84 -23.76 -15.70
CA GLY A 79 13.12 -22.47 -16.35
C GLY A 79 12.53 -22.34 -17.75
N ARG A 80 11.70 -23.28 -18.20
CA ARG A 80 11.05 -23.18 -19.51
C ARG A 80 9.89 -22.19 -19.45
N THR A 81 9.87 -21.24 -20.38
CA THR A 81 8.80 -20.25 -20.52
C THR A 81 7.49 -20.87 -21.02
N HIS A 82 6.37 -20.52 -20.38
CA HIS A 82 5.02 -20.96 -20.76
C HIS A 82 4.06 -19.82 -21.09
N ALA A 83 4.33 -18.63 -20.56
CA ALA A 83 3.62 -17.41 -20.91
C ALA A 83 4.49 -16.17 -20.75
N VAL A 84 4.14 -15.13 -21.49
CA VAL A 84 4.66 -13.77 -21.31
C VAL A 84 3.46 -12.86 -21.18
N LEU A 85 3.46 -12.05 -20.13
CA LEU A 85 2.48 -10.99 -19.93
C LEU A 85 3.17 -9.65 -20.23
N PRO A 86 2.77 -8.94 -21.29
CA PRO A 86 3.41 -7.69 -21.66
C PRO A 86 3.32 -6.65 -20.54
N ALA A 87 4.35 -5.81 -20.43
CA ALA A 87 4.45 -4.80 -19.37
C ALA A 87 3.22 -3.88 -19.29
N ASP A 88 2.55 -3.60 -20.41
CA ASP A 88 1.35 -2.76 -20.47
C ASP A 88 0.15 -3.31 -19.69
N PHE A 89 0.17 -4.61 -19.34
CA PHE A 89 -0.88 -5.24 -18.53
C PHE A 89 -0.54 -5.28 -17.03
N THR A 90 0.72 -5.12 -16.67
CA THR A 90 1.19 -5.22 -15.27
C THR A 90 1.57 -3.85 -14.71
N ALA A 91 2.30 -3.06 -15.48
CA ALA A 91 2.80 -1.76 -15.08
C ALA A 91 1.68 -0.71 -15.15
N GLY A 92 1.59 0.11 -14.10
CA GLY A 92 0.80 1.33 -14.15
C GLY A 92 1.37 2.34 -15.14
N GLU A 93 0.75 3.51 -15.25
CA GLU A 93 1.27 4.60 -16.07
C GLU A 93 2.67 5.05 -15.59
N VAL A 94 2.90 4.99 -14.28
CA VAL A 94 4.21 5.23 -13.65
C VAL A 94 4.43 4.20 -12.55
N GLU A 95 5.58 3.52 -12.57
CA GLU A 95 6.02 2.56 -11.55
C GLU A 95 7.31 3.09 -10.89
N ILE A 96 7.39 2.98 -9.56
CA ILE A 96 8.54 3.45 -8.77
C ILE A 96 8.75 2.52 -7.57
N LEU A 97 10.00 2.34 -7.12
CA LEU A 97 10.27 1.64 -5.86
C LEU A 97 9.63 2.37 -4.67
N ARG A 98 8.94 1.65 -3.80
CA ARG A 98 8.22 2.23 -2.65
C ARG A 98 9.11 3.09 -1.75
N GLY A 99 10.35 2.67 -1.50
CA GLY A 99 11.31 3.46 -0.72
C GLY A 99 11.67 4.79 -1.36
N ASN A 100 11.84 4.83 -2.69
CA ASN A 100 12.08 6.06 -3.44
C ASN A 100 10.87 7.01 -3.36
N LEU A 101 9.66 6.47 -3.52
CA LEU A 101 8.44 7.26 -3.37
C LEU A 101 8.30 7.82 -1.94
N SER A 102 8.53 6.99 -0.92
CA SER A 102 8.46 7.42 0.49
C SER A 102 9.46 8.54 0.77
N ARG A 103 10.68 8.45 0.22
CA ARG A 103 11.69 9.52 0.33
C ARG A 103 11.22 10.82 -0.34
N ILE A 104 10.71 10.76 -1.57
CA ILE A 104 10.19 11.94 -2.30
C ILE A 104 9.09 12.65 -1.48
N LEU A 105 8.16 11.87 -0.94
CA LEU A 105 7.04 12.41 -0.17
C LEU A 105 7.48 13.01 1.17
N TYR A 106 8.46 12.40 1.84
CA TYR A 106 9.05 12.96 3.07
C TYR A 106 9.86 14.22 2.78
N ASP A 107 10.69 14.24 1.75
CA ASP A 107 11.52 15.39 1.40
C ASP A 107 10.64 16.61 1.06
N ALA A 108 9.46 16.39 0.49
CA ALA A 108 8.48 17.44 0.17
C ALA A 108 7.86 18.12 1.41
N THR A 109 8.02 17.57 2.61
CA THR A 109 7.38 18.06 3.85
C THR A 109 8.34 18.22 5.02
N SER A 110 9.53 17.60 4.98
CA SER A 110 10.47 17.51 6.10
C SER A 110 10.95 18.87 6.65
N SER A 111 10.87 19.94 5.87
CA SER A 111 11.20 21.31 6.30
C SER A 111 10.11 21.97 7.15
N ASP A 112 8.85 21.58 6.96
CA ASP A 112 7.67 22.31 7.46
C ASP A 112 6.75 21.47 8.36
N VAL A 113 7.08 20.19 8.54
CA VAL A 113 6.31 19.20 9.30
C VAL A 113 7.21 18.53 10.31
N GLU A 114 6.73 18.40 11.54
CA GLU A 114 7.43 17.66 12.59
C GLU A 114 7.33 16.15 12.32
N TYR A 115 8.49 15.47 12.26
CA TYR A 115 8.57 14.01 12.19
C TYR A 115 9.21 13.44 13.47
N VAL A 116 8.47 12.59 14.18
CA VAL A 116 8.91 11.90 15.40
C VAL A 116 9.15 10.43 15.06
N PHE A 117 10.40 10.08 14.75
CA PHE A 117 10.81 8.70 14.49
C PHE A 117 11.15 7.93 15.77
N GLY A 118 11.08 6.60 15.71
CA GLY A 118 11.41 5.71 16.81
C GLY A 118 10.36 5.65 17.92
N ASP A 119 9.17 6.20 17.67
CA ASP A 119 8.07 6.26 18.63
C ASP A 119 6.74 5.92 17.97
N HIS A 120 5.73 5.56 18.75
CA HIS A 120 4.40 5.27 18.23
C HIS A 120 3.33 5.47 19.29
N ILE A 121 2.10 5.67 18.82
CA ILE A 121 0.93 5.82 19.68
C ILE A 121 0.66 4.52 20.44
N THR A 122 0.45 4.63 21.74
CA THR A 122 0.04 3.53 22.63
C THR A 122 -1.34 3.72 23.24
N GLY A 123 -1.89 4.94 23.19
CA GLY A 123 -3.21 5.24 23.71
C GLY A 123 -3.78 6.51 23.09
N VAL A 124 -5.10 6.53 22.92
CA VAL A 124 -5.86 7.63 22.34
C VAL A 124 -7.13 7.81 23.16
N VAL A 125 -7.35 9.01 23.70
CA VAL A 125 -8.57 9.36 24.45
C VAL A 125 -9.16 10.63 23.84
N ASP A 126 -10.33 10.48 23.22
CA ASP A 126 -11.12 11.60 22.69
C ASP A 126 -12.15 12.04 23.73
N ASP A 127 -12.07 13.31 24.17
CA ASP A 127 -13.00 13.92 25.13
C ASP A 127 -14.05 14.83 24.46
N GLY A 128 -14.09 14.86 23.12
CA GLY A 128 -14.98 15.69 22.32
C GLY A 128 -14.45 17.10 22.05
N SER A 129 -13.50 17.61 22.83
CA SER A 129 -12.83 18.91 22.60
C SER A 129 -11.44 18.75 21.97
N GLY A 130 -10.78 17.62 22.19
CA GLY A 130 -9.49 17.26 21.62
C GLY A 130 -9.18 15.79 21.91
N VAL A 131 -7.96 15.38 21.56
CA VAL A 131 -7.50 14.00 21.71
C VAL A 131 -6.19 13.99 22.51
N ASP A 132 -6.22 13.34 23.66
CA ASP A 132 -5.02 13.07 24.46
C ASP A 132 -4.36 11.78 23.95
N VAL A 133 -3.09 11.89 23.59
CA VAL A 133 -2.31 10.81 22.97
C VAL A 133 -1.13 10.44 23.86
N THR A 134 -0.99 9.16 24.13
CA THR A 134 0.19 8.60 24.80
C THR A 134 1.09 7.89 23.79
N PHE A 135 2.39 7.99 24.02
CA PHE A 135 3.42 7.44 23.15
C PHE A 135 4.24 6.39 23.88
N SER A 136 4.89 5.51 23.12
CA SER A 136 5.74 4.45 23.65
C SER A 136 7.00 4.95 24.35
N ARG A 137 7.51 6.13 23.94
CA ARG A 137 8.72 6.74 24.51
C ARG A 137 8.50 8.19 24.92
N GLY A 138 7.85 8.98 24.08
CA GLY A 138 7.62 10.40 24.29
C GLY A 138 6.61 10.70 25.39
N ALA A 139 6.64 11.94 25.89
CA ALA A 139 5.63 12.43 26.81
C ALA A 139 4.26 12.52 26.10
N PRO A 140 3.15 12.32 26.82
CA PRO A 140 1.82 12.52 26.27
C PRO A 140 1.63 13.92 25.68
N ARG A 141 0.89 14.01 24.58
CA ARG A 141 0.56 15.28 23.90
C ARG A 141 -0.93 15.32 23.58
N ARG A 142 -1.45 16.54 23.44
CA ARG A 142 -2.83 16.79 23.03
C ARG A 142 -2.88 17.32 21.60
N PHE A 143 -3.83 16.84 20.81
CA PHE A 143 -4.07 17.25 19.44
C PHE A 143 -5.56 17.52 19.20
N ASP A 144 -5.88 18.27 18.14
CA ASP A 144 -7.27 18.50 17.75
C ASP A 144 -7.88 17.28 17.06
N LEU A 145 -7.07 16.56 16.27
CA LEU A 145 -7.42 15.35 15.52
C LEU A 145 -6.26 14.35 15.50
N VAL A 146 -6.60 13.06 15.39
CA VAL A 146 -5.63 11.96 15.19
C VAL A 146 -5.99 11.18 13.95
N ILE A 147 -5.04 11.00 13.04
CA ILE A 147 -5.24 10.23 11.80
C ILE A 147 -4.31 9.01 11.77
N GLY A 148 -4.90 7.82 11.67
CA GLY A 148 -4.18 6.57 11.46
C GLY A 148 -3.79 6.39 10.00
N ALA A 149 -2.48 6.42 9.72
CA ALA A 149 -1.84 6.15 8.43
C ALA A 149 -0.80 5.01 8.55
N ASP A 150 -0.96 4.16 9.56
CA ASP A 150 -0.02 3.16 10.07
C ASP A 150 -0.28 1.75 9.50
N GLY A 151 -0.97 1.69 8.36
CA GLY A 151 -1.01 0.54 7.47
C GLY A 151 -1.96 -0.59 7.88
N MET A 152 -1.77 -1.76 7.27
CA MET A 152 -2.62 -2.95 7.43
C MET A 152 -2.79 -3.38 8.90
N HIS A 153 -1.77 -3.18 9.74
CA HIS A 153 -1.78 -3.54 11.17
C HIS A 153 -1.92 -2.31 12.08
N SER A 154 -2.67 -1.30 11.63
CA SER A 154 -2.87 -0.01 12.30
C SER A 154 -3.15 -0.14 13.80
N GLY A 155 -2.30 0.51 14.61
CA GLY A 155 -2.50 0.63 16.05
C GLY A 155 -3.61 1.62 16.39
N VAL A 156 -3.70 2.72 15.62
CA VAL A 156 -4.80 3.69 15.76
C VAL A 156 -6.15 3.02 15.53
N ARG A 157 -6.28 2.19 14.48
CA ARG A 157 -7.51 1.44 14.22
C ARG A 157 -7.87 0.52 15.39
N ALA A 158 -6.88 -0.21 15.93
CA ALA A 158 -7.10 -1.10 17.06
C ALA A 158 -7.53 -0.38 18.35
N LEU A 159 -7.05 0.86 18.57
CA LEU A 159 -7.37 1.65 19.76
C LEU A 159 -8.74 2.34 19.67
N ALA A 160 -9.12 2.82 18.47
CA ALA A 160 -10.26 3.72 18.31
C ALA A 160 -11.51 3.08 17.69
N PHE A 161 -11.38 1.89 17.08
CA PHE A 161 -12.45 1.24 16.35
C PHE A 161 -12.65 -0.20 16.83
N SER A 162 -13.92 -0.56 17.03
CA SER A 162 -14.35 -1.91 17.40
C SER A 162 -15.16 -2.55 16.26
N GLY A 163 -15.38 -3.86 16.34
CA GLY A 163 -16.25 -4.57 15.39
C GLY A 163 -15.67 -4.80 14.00
N TRP A 164 -14.36 -4.72 13.83
CA TRP A 164 -13.67 -5.05 12.58
C TRP A 164 -12.79 -6.28 12.76
N THR A 165 -12.69 -7.08 11.70
CA THR A 165 -11.78 -8.24 11.63
C THR A 165 -11.16 -8.26 10.23
N PRO A 166 -9.83 -8.41 10.10
CA PRO A 166 -9.22 -8.56 8.79
C PRO A 166 -9.68 -9.87 8.14
N GLU A 167 -10.04 -9.82 6.86
CA GLU A 167 -10.42 -10.98 6.07
C GLU A 167 -9.15 -11.61 5.46
N PHE A 168 -8.78 -12.81 5.92
CA PHE A 168 -7.71 -13.59 5.29
C PHE A 168 -8.15 -14.14 3.93
N LEU A 169 -7.34 -13.89 2.89
CA LEU A 169 -7.69 -14.21 1.50
C LEU A 169 -7.05 -15.51 0.98
N GLY A 170 -6.44 -16.32 1.86
CA GLY A 170 -5.95 -17.67 1.55
C GLY A 170 -4.53 -17.76 1.00
N TYR A 171 -3.73 -16.69 1.13
CA TYR A 171 -2.37 -16.58 0.62
C TYR A 171 -1.48 -15.77 1.55
N TYR A 172 -0.17 -16.03 1.50
CA TYR A 172 0.87 -15.24 2.12
C TYR A 172 1.79 -14.67 1.06
N VAL A 173 2.36 -13.50 1.35
CA VAL A 173 3.37 -12.87 0.53
C VAL A 173 4.62 -12.58 1.37
N ALA A 174 5.78 -12.82 0.79
CA ALA A 174 7.06 -12.33 1.28
C ALA A 174 7.72 -11.46 0.21
N SER A 175 8.37 -10.38 0.61
CA SER A 175 9.17 -9.53 -0.27
C SER A 175 10.52 -9.20 0.36
N PHE A 176 11.55 -9.07 -0.47
CA PHE A 176 12.94 -8.81 -0.06
C PHE A 176 13.71 -8.22 -1.24
N SER A 177 14.83 -7.55 -0.98
CA SER A 177 15.73 -7.11 -2.05
C SER A 177 16.39 -8.31 -2.74
N ALA A 178 16.33 -8.35 -4.08
CA ALA A 178 17.00 -9.34 -4.91
C ALA A 178 17.71 -8.68 -6.10
N PRO A 179 18.79 -9.28 -6.64
CA PRO A 179 19.49 -8.72 -7.80
C PRO A 179 18.63 -8.63 -9.07
N ASP A 180 18.79 -7.56 -9.84
CA ASP A 180 18.08 -7.35 -11.12
C ASP A 180 18.45 -8.38 -12.19
N SER A 181 19.54 -9.14 -12.01
CA SER A 181 20.05 -10.12 -12.99
C SER A 181 19.06 -11.24 -13.32
N TYR A 182 18.04 -11.46 -12.47
CA TYR A 182 17.01 -12.46 -12.69
C TYR A 182 15.83 -11.96 -13.57
N GLY A 183 15.76 -10.65 -13.84
CA GLY A 183 14.68 -10.01 -14.59
C GLY A 183 13.29 -10.16 -13.95
N ASN A 184 12.25 -9.77 -14.68
CA ASN A 184 10.85 -9.92 -14.24
C ASN A 184 10.31 -11.33 -14.55
N THR A 185 10.82 -12.34 -13.84
CA THR A 185 10.50 -13.76 -14.07
C THR A 185 9.75 -14.37 -12.89
N MET A 186 8.61 -15.04 -13.15
CA MET A 186 7.79 -15.72 -12.15
C MET A 186 7.74 -17.22 -12.41
N CYS A 187 8.39 -18.01 -11.55
CA CYS A 187 8.25 -19.46 -11.52
C CYS A 187 6.95 -19.84 -10.79
N THR A 188 6.01 -20.46 -11.50
CA THR A 188 4.70 -20.82 -10.96
C THR A 188 4.58 -22.34 -10.77
N THR A 189 4.20 -22.77 -9.56
CA THR A 189 3.68 -24.13 -9.29
C THR A 189 2.29 -24.04 -8.67
N PRO A 190 1.51 -25.13 -8.59
CA PRO A 190 0.18 -25.07 -7.97
C PRO A 190 0.22 -24.43 -6.58
N GLY A 191 -0.41 -23.26 -6.45
CA GLY A 191 -0.49 -22.50 -5.21
C GLY A 191 0.78 -21.76 -4.81
N ARG A 192 1.83 -21.67 -5.65
CA ARG A 192 3.07 -20.97 -5.31
C ARG A 192 3.65 -20.19 -6.49
N VAL A 193 4.24 -19.04 -6.19
CA VAL A 193 5.01 -18.22 -7.13
C VAL A 193 6.33 -17.82 -6.46
N ALA A 194 7.43 -18.21 -7.08
CA ALA A 194 8.76 -17.68 -6.76
C ALA A 194 9.17 -16.70 -7.84
N SER A 195 9.65 -15.53 -7.42
CA SER A 195 10.14 -14.46 -8.27
C SER A 195 11.28 -13.76 -7.54
N PRO A 196 12.22 -13.09 -8.23
CA PRO A 196 13.25 -12.30 -7.58
C PRO A 196 12.59 -11.26 -6.68
N GLY A 197 12.86 -11.33 -5.38
CA GLY A 197 12.32 -10.43 -4.37
C GLY A 197 10.85 -10.65 -4.01
N LEU A 198 10.21 -11.75 -4.45
CA LEU A 198 8.82 -12.07 -4.13
C LEU A 198 8.59 -13.58 -4.00
N PHE A 199 8.02 -13.98 -2.87
CA PHE A 199 7.39 -15.28 -2.69
C PHE A 199 5.91 -15.08 -2.42
N LEU A 200 5.05 -15.84 -3.12
CA LEU A 200 3.60 -15.85 -2.87
C LEU A 200 3.09 -17.29 -2.83
N PHE A 201 2.47 -17.70 -1.74
CA PHE A 201 1.96 -19.06 -1.61
C PHE A 201 0.58 -19.14 -0.96
N ALA A 202 -0.21 -20.12 -1.40
CA ALA A 202 -1.49 -20.47 -0.84
C ALA A 202 -1.30 -21.23 0.48
N SER A 203 -2.07 -20.87 1.49
CA SER A 203 -2.09 -21.58 2.78
C SER A 203 -3.43 -21.37 3.49
N GLU A 204 -3.74 -22.25 4.43
CA GLU A 204 -4.65 -21.89 5.53
C GLU A 204 -3.99 -20.83 6.42
N GLU A 205 -4.79 -20.18 7.28
CA GLU A 205 -4.26 -19.17 8.19
C GLU A 205 -3.31 -19.82 9.19
N LEU A 206 -2.08 -19.32 9.22
CA LEU A 206 -0.99 -19.79 10.05
C LEU A 206 -0.99 -19.03 11.38
N ASP A 207 -0.73 -19.75 12.47
CA ASP A 207 -0.44 -19.17 13.78
C ASP A 207 1.07 -18.93 13.92
N TYR A 208 1.46 -17.65 14.02
CA TYR A 208 2.85 -17.23 14.17
C TYR A 208 2.94 -15.83 14.78
N ASP A 209 4.06 -15.52 15.42
CA ASP A 209 4.33 -14.15 15.84
C ASP A 209 4.78 -13.30 14.64
N ARG A 210 3.93 -12.34 14.25
CA ARG A 210 4.22 -11.34 13.21
C ARG A 210 5.44 -10.45 13.51
N ARG A 211 6.00 -10.50 14.72
CA ARG A 211 7.23 -9.79 15.09
C ARG A 211 8.47 -10.67 15.01
N ASP A 212 8.32 -11.98 14.90
CA ASP A 212 9.43 -12.92 14.76
C ASP A 212 9.79 -13.11 13.28
N VAL A 213 10.73 -12.29 12.81
CA VAL A 213 11.23 -12.33 11.42
C VAL A 213 11.90 -13.67 11.10
N ALA A 214 12.57 -14.31 12.07
CA ALA A 214 13.23 -15.59 11.84
C ALA A 214 12.19 -16.69 11.60
N ALA A 215 11.14 -16.76 12.42
CA ALA A 215 10.02 -17.67 12.21
C ALA A 215 9.31 -17.44 10.87
N GLN A 216 9.15 -16.19 10.43
CA GLN A 216 8.56 -15.86 9.13
C GLN A 216 9.40 -16.36 7.96
N LYS A 217 10.72 -16.15 8.00
CA LYS A 217 11.65 -16.66 6.98
C LYS A 217 11.61 -18.19 6.90
N GLU A 218 11.48 -18.87 8.04
CA GLU A 218 11.33 -20.34 8.09
C GLU A 218 9.99 -20.83 7.53
N ILE A 219 8.89 -20.10 7.76
CA ILE A 219 7.59 -20.39 7.13
C ILE A 219 7.72 -20.36 5.61
N VAL A 220 8.36 -19.32 5.07
CA VAL A 220 8.61 -19.21 3.63
C VAL A 220 9.50 -20.35 3.16
N ALA A 221 10.63 -20.61 3.80
CA ALA A 221 11.54 -21.69 3.41
C ALA A 221 10.83 -23.05 3.33
N ARG A 222 9.96 -23.38 4.29
CA ARG A 222 9.16 -24.61 4.28
C ARG A 222 8.13 -24.64 3.16
N ALA A 223 7.47 -23.52 2.86
CA ALA A 223 6.48 -23.46 1.78
C ALA A 223 7.09 -23.74 0.38
N TYR A 224 8.39 -23.46 0.23
CA TYR A 224 9.13 -23.61 -1.02
C TYR A 224 10.07 -24.83 -1.04
N GLU A 225 10.00 -25.70 -0.03
CA GLU A 225 10.81 -26.92 0.01
C GLU A 225 10.58 -27.78 -1.24
N GLY A 226 11.68 -28.20 -1.87
CA GLY A 226 11.67 -29.03 -3.09
C GLY A 226 11.23 -28.31 -4.37
N MET A 227 10.93 -27.02 -4.34
CA MET A 227 10.60 -26.26 -5.56
C MET A 227 11.87 -25.97 -6.37
N GLY A 228 11.82 -26.23 -7.68
CA GLY A 228 12.96 -26.07 -8.60
C GLY A 228 13.27 -24.61 -8.98
N TRP A 229 13.82 -24.42 -10.19
CA TRP A 229 14.30 -23.12 -10.70
C TRP A 229 15.34 -22.48 -9.74
N HIS A 230 15.44 -21.15 -9.69
CA HIS A 230 16.30 -20.41 -8.77
C HIS A 230 15.75 -20.32 -7.34
N THR A 231 14.71 -21.09 -6.99
CA THR A 231 14.06 -21.00 -5.67
C THR A 231 15.03 -21.21 -4.50
N PRO A 232 15.94 -22.22 -4.51
CA PRO A 232 16.91 -22.38 -3.43
C PRO A 232 17.83 -21.17 -3.26
N GLU A 233 18.32 -20.60 -4.37
CA GLU A 233 19.18 -19.41 -4.35
C GLU A 233 18.43 -18.18 -3.81
N LEU A 234 17.18 -17.98 -4.24
CA LEU A 234 16.32 -16.90 -3.76
C LEU A 234 15.99 -17.04 -2.27
N LEU A 235 15.86 -18.27 -1.75
CA LEU A 235 15.68 -18.51 -0.32
C LEU A 235 16.91 -18.10 0.50
N GLU A 236 18.12 -18.36 0.01
CA GLU A 236 19.34 -17.87 0.68
C GLU A 236 19.41 -16.35 0.68
N ILE A 237 19.13 -15.70 -0.46
CA ILE A 237 19.07 -14.23 -0.56
C ILE A 237 18.04 -13.67 0.43
N MET A 238 16.85 -14.29 0.51
CA MET A 238 15.81 -13.90 1.46
C MET A 238 16.26 -14.05 2.92
N ARG A 239 17.03 -15.09 3.26
CA ARG A 239 17.55 -15.30 4.62
C ARG A 239 18.47 -14.17 5.05
N ASP A 240 19.31 -13.66 4.14
CA ASP A 240 20.25 -12.58 4.42
C ASP A 240 19.63 -11.18 4.29
N ALA A 241 18.45 -11.05 3.66
CA ALA A 241 17.81 -9.76 3.44
C ALA A 241 17.41 -9.06 4.75
N GLU A 242 17.89 -7.83 4.93
CA GLU A 242 17.53 -6.94 6.05
C GLU A 242 16.17 -6.26 5.84
N ASP A 243 15.73 -6.10 4.59
CA ASP A 243 14.48 -5.46 4.19
C ASP A 243 13.32 -6.45 3.99
N PHE A 244 13.44 -7.65 4.57
CA PHE A 244 12.45 -8.71 4.49
C PHE A 244 11.10 -8.26 5.07
N PHE A 245 10.03 -8.56 4.33
CA PHE A 245 8.66 -8.35 4.73
C PHE A 245 7.85 -9.63 4.47
N PHE A 246 6.96 -9.97 5.39
CA PHE A 246 6.05 -11.10 5.27
C PHE A 246 4.70 -10.76 5.90
N ASP A 247 3.62 -11.10 5.20
CA ASP A 247 2.26 -10.84 5.68
C ASP A 247 1.26 -11.77 4.97
N PRO A 248 0.17 -12.21 5.62
CA PRO A 248 -0.99 -12.73 4.91
C PRO A 248 -1.56 -11.69 3.94
N ILE A 249 -2.03 -12.15 2.79
CA ILE A 249 -2.89 -11.37 1.92
C ILE A 249 -4.23 -11.19 2.63
N THR A 250 -4.44 -10.01 3.19
CA THR A 250 -5.63 -9.65 3.97
C THR A 250 -6.35 -8.46 3.35
N ARG A 251 -7.64 -8.37 3.67
CA ARG A 251 -8.49 -7.21 3.36
C ARG A 251 -9.09 -6.65 4.63
N VAL A 252 -9.00 -5.33 4.80
CA VAL A 252 -9.67 -4.61 5.89
C VAL A 252 -11.00 -4.07 5.37
N ARG A 253 -12.10 -4.42 6.05
CA ARG A 253 -13.43 -3.84 5.80
C ARG A 253 -13.90 -3.13 7.06
N MET A 254 -14.25 -1.85 6.88
CA MET A 254 -14.70 -0.98 7.95
C MET A 254 -16.07 -0.41 7.59
N ASP A 255 -17.00 -0.44 8.55
CA ASP A 255 -18.30 0.22 8.40
C ASP A 255 -18.18 1.74 8.44
N ARG A 256 -17.26 2.23 9.28
CA ARG A 256 -16.86 3.64 9.43
C ARG A 256 -15.35 3.72 9.52
N ILE A 257 -14.78 4.76 8.93
CA ILE A 257 -13.32 5.03 8.96
C ILE A 257 -12.98 6.29 9.75
N THR A 258 -13.99 6.88 10.40
CA THR A 258 -13.89 7.99 11.33
C THR A 258 -14.72 7.70 12.59
N SER A 259 -14.26 8.20 13.73
CA SER A 259 -14.90 8.06 15.03
C SER A 259 -14.49 9.24 15.91
N GLY A 260 -15.45 10.11 16.26
CA GLY A 260 -15.15 11.36 16.94
C GLY A 260 -14.10 12.18 16.19
N ARG A 261 -12.99 12.49 16.85
CA ARG A 261 -11.83 13.24 16.33
C ARG A 261 -10.74 12.37 15.70
N ILE A 262 -11.04 11.09 15.48
CA ILE A 262 -10.09 10.10 14.96
C ILE A 262 -10.52 9.66 13.57
N GLY A 263 -9.58 9.66 12.61
CA GLY A 263 -9.82 9.18 11.24
C GLY A 263 -8.77 8.19 10.76
N LEU A 264 -9.06 7.44 9.70
CA LEU A 264 -8.14 6.50 9.06
C LEU A 264 -7.93 6.82 7.58
N VAL A 265 -6.72 6.61 7.09
CA VAL A 265 -6.32 6.86 5.70
C VAL A 265 -5.38 5.77 5.19
N GLY A 266 -5.43 5.48 3.89
CA GLY A 266 -4.67 4.40 3.27
C GLY A 266 -5.04 3.02 3.83
N ASP A 267 -4.04 2.14 3.90
CA ASP A 267 -4.24 0.74 4.32
C ASP A 267 -4.79 0.59 5.74
N ALA A 268 -4.67 1.64 6.58
CA ALA A 268 -5.28 1.64 7.91
C ALA A 268 -6.80 1.60 7.86
N GLY A 269 -7.46 2.20 6.87
CA GLY A 269 -8.93 2.20 6.76
C GLY A 269 -9.48 1.13 5.82
N TYR A 270 -8.79 0.86 4.72
CA TYR A 270 -9.34 0.08 3.60
C TYR A 270 -8.25 -0.69 2.85
N GLY A 271 -7.20 -1.10 3.54
CA GLY A 271 -6.11 -1.82 2.92
C GLY A 271 -6.52 -3.18 2.34
N ALA A 272 -5.93 -3.50 1.19
CA ALA A 272 -6.03 -4.80 0.54
C ALA A 272 -4.63 -5.19 0.06
N ALA A 273 -4.05 -6.17 0.73
CA ALA A 273 -2.69 -6.62 0.44
C ALA A 273 -2.58 -7.10 -1.01
N LEU A 274 -1.50 -6.67 -1.68
CA LEU A 274 -1.11 -7.04 -3.05
C LEU A 274 -2.09 -6.65 -4.17
N GLY A 275 -3.07 -5.77 -3.90
CA GLY A 275 -4.05 -5.33 -4.92
C GLY A 275 -3.54 -4.34 -5.97
N GLY A 276 -2.26 -3.94 -5.95
CA GLY A 276 -1.67 -2.96 -6.89
C GLY A 276 -2.20 -1.52 -6.79
N MET A 277 -3.27 -1.28 -6.03
CA MET A 277 -3.98 0.00 -5.93
C MET A 277 -3.78 0.73 -4.60
N GLY A 278 -3.16 0.10 -3.59
CA GLY A 278 -3.03 0.66 -2.24
C GLY A 278 -2.29 1.99 -2.19
N THR A 279 -1.19 2.13 -2.93
CA THR A 279 -0.40 3.37 -3.01
C THR A 279 -1.20 4.51 -3.63
N GLY A 280 -1.86 4.27 -4.75
CA GLY A 280 -2.70 5.28 -5.41
C GLY A 280 -3.87 5.72 -4.53
N LEU A 281 -4.55 4.75 -3.91
CA LEU A 281 -5.63 5.00 -2.96
C LEU A 281 -5.13 5.81 -1.75
N ALA A 282 -3.94 5.53 -1.22
CA ALA A 282 -3.33 6.32 -0.14
C ALA A 282 -3.10 7.78 -0.55
N ILE A 283 -2.55 8.03 -1.74
CA ILE A 283 -2.34 9.41 -2.24
C ILE A 283 -3.67 10.15 -2.41
N VAL A 284 -4.66 9.51 -3.05
CA VAL A 284 -5.97 10.12 -3.32
C VAL A 284 -6.73 10.39 -2.02
N SER A 285 -6.78 9.42 -1.13
CA SER A 285 -7.48 9.58 0.15
C SER A 285 -6.88 10.63 1.06
N SER A 286 -5.54 10.75 1.09
CA SER A 286 -4.85 11.82 1.81
C SER A 286 -5.20 13.21 1.26
N TYR A 287 -5.30 13.35 -0.06
CA TYR A 287 -5.75 14.61 -0.71
C TYR A 287 -7.19 14.96 -0.33
N VAL A 288 -8.10 13.99 -0.44
CA VAL A 288 -9.53 14.18 -0.12
C VAL A 288 -9.70 14.54 1.35
N LEU A 289 -9.11 13.78 2.28
CA LEU A 289 -9.26 14.03 3.71
C LEU A 289 -8.80 15.44 4.09
N ALA A 290 -7.61 15.85 3.64
CA ALA A 290 -7.10 17.19 3.92
C ALA A 290 -7.95 18.28 3.28
N GLY A 291 -8.45 18.06 2.06
CA GLY A 291 -9.31 18.98 1.35
C GLY A 291 -10.68 19.17 2.01
N GLU A 292 -11.32 18.07 2.42
CA GLU A 292 -12.59 18.11 3.13
C GLU A 292 -12.46 18.81 4.48
N LEU A 293 -11.35 18.58 5.21
CA LEU A 293 -11.03 19.32 6.44
C LEU A 293 -10.85 20.81 6.17
N ALA A 294 -10.24 21.20 5.05
CA ALA A 294 -10.07 22.60 4.68
C ALA A 294 -11.42 23.26 4.33
N ALA A 295 -12.25 22.57 3.56
CA ALA A 295 -13.52 23.07 3.00
C ALA A 295 -14.64 23.19 4.04
N HIS A 296 -14.60 22.41 5.12
CA HIS A 296 -15.64 22.41 6.16
C HIS A 296 -15.20 23.12 7.44
N ARG A 297 -16.13 23.80 8.11
CA ARG A 297 -15.83 24.52 9.37
C ARG A 297 -15.52 23.59 10.54
N ASP A 298 -16.14 22.42 10.57
CA ASP A 298 -15.94 21.42 11.61
C ASP A 298 -15.48 20.07 11.02
N HIS A 299 -14.87 19.26 11.88
CA HIS A 299 -14.32 17.95 11.49
C HIS A 299 -15.43 16.92 11.26
N VAL A 300 -16.61 17.08 11.86
CA VAL A 300 -17.71 16.12 11.76
C VAL A 300 -18.26 16.11 10.33
N ALA A 301 -18.54 17.29 9.77
CA ALA A 301 -18.96 17.45 8.39
C ALA A 301 -17.84 17.04 7.41
N ALA A 302 -16.59 17.41 7.70
CA ALA A 302 -15.43 17.00 6.89
C ALA A 302 -15.28 15.47 6.81
N PHE A 303 -15.38 14.79 7.95
CA PHE A 303 -15.29 13.33 8.04
C PHE A 303 -16.44 12.65 7.32
N ALA A 304 -17.67 13.15 7.48
CA ALA A 304 -18.82 12.62 6.73
C ALA A 304 -18.65 12.76 5.21
N ALA A 305 -18.15 13.91 4.73
CA ALA A 305 -17.87 14.13 3.31
C ALA A 305 -16.75 13.23 2.79
N TYR A 306 -15.66 13.10 3.56
CA TYR A 306 -14.55 12.20 3.25
C TYR A 306 -15.02 10.74 3.14
N GLU A 307 -15.79 10.24 4.12
CA GLU A 307 -16.31 8.88 4.08
C GLU A 307 -17.21 8.63 2.88
N ALA A 308 -18.13 9.56 2.58
CA ALA A 308 -19.05 9.45 1.46
C ALA A 308 -18.32 9.33 0.12
N LEU A 309 -17.20 10.05 -0.05
CA LEU A 309 -16.43 10.03 -1.29
C LEU A 309 -15.49 8.82 -1.36
N ILE A 310 -14.78 8.51 -0.28
CA ILE A 310 -13.68 7.54 -0.33
C ILE A 310 -14.14 6.09 -0.23
N ARG A 311 -15.19 5.78 0.53
CA ARG A 311 -15.65 4.40 0.72
C ARG A 311 -15.98 3.67 -0.59
N PRO A 312 -16.79 4.21 -1.53
CA PRO A 312 -17.07 3.52 -2.78
C PRO A 312 -15.82 3.35 -3.65
N TYR A 313 -14.95 4.35 -3.68
CA TYR A 313 -13.69 4.30 -4.43
C TYR A 313 -12.73 3.23 -3.87
N ALA A 314 -12.55 3.23 -2.54
CA ALA A 314 -11.72 2.25 -1.84
C ALA A 314 -12.23 0.83 -2.04
N ALA A 315 -13.56 0.60 -1.95
CA ALA A 315 -14.16 -0.71 -2.20
C ALA A 315 -13.85 -1.24 -3.61
N GLY A 316 -13.82 -0.36 -4.62
CA GLY A 316 -13.42 -0.71 -5.99
C GLY A 316 -11.95 -1.09 -6.14
N CYS A 317 -11.09 -0.68 -5.22
CA CYS A 317 -9.65 -0.97 -5.21
C CYS A 317 -9.29 -2.25 -4.44
N GLN A 318 -10.24 -2.89 -3.75
CA GLN A 318 -10.00 -4.08 -2.92
C GLN A 318 -10.14 -5.39 -3.71
N GLY A 319 -9.04 -5.87 -4.28
CA GLY A 319 -8.96 -7.17 -5.00
C GLY A 319 -8.51 -8.35 -4.14
N ASN A 320 -8.45 -9.54 -4.74
CA ASN A 320 -7.67 -10.68 -4.23
C ASN A 320 -6.81 -11.23 -5.40
N PRO A 321 -5.52 -10.88 -5.48
CA PRO A 321 -4.65 -11.29 -6.59
C PRO A 321 -4.16 -12.74 -6.44
N GLY A 322 -4.23 -13.33 -5.25
CA GLY A 322 -3.64 -14.64 -4.95
C GLY A 322 -4.11 -15.76 -5.90
N PRO A 323 -5.41 -15.97 -6.11
CA PRO A 323 -5.91 -17.00 -7.03
C PRO A 323 -5.48 -16.84 -8.49
N PHE A 324 -5.15 -15.62 -8.90
CA PHE A 324 -4.68 -15.30 -10.25
C PHE A 324 -3.15 -15.47 -10.37
N LEU A 325 -2.39 -14.98 -9.39
CA LEU A 325 -0.94 -15.07 -9.36
C LEU A 325 -0.46 -16.50 -9.05
N ALA A 326 -1.01 -17.15 -8.04
CA ALA A 326 -0.67 -18.52 -7.64
C ALA A 326 -1.89 -19.46 -7.66
N PRO A 327 -2.41 -19.82 -8.85
CA PRO A 327 -3.54 -20.75 -8.91
C PRO A 327 -3.21 -22.12 -8.31
N LYS A 328 -4.11 -22.65 -7.46
CA LYS A 328 -3.90 -23.92 -6.72
C LYS A 328 -3.91 -25.21 -7.57
N SER A 329 -4.03 -25.13 -8.90
CA SER A 329 -4.04 -26.32 -9.76
C SER A 329 -3.32 -26.08 -11.09
N ARG A 330 -2.72 -27.15 -11.63
CA ARG A 330 -2.06 -27.14 -12.95
C ARG A 330 -2.99 -26.70 -14.08
N THR A 331 -4.26 -27.11 -14.00
CA THR A 331 -5.29 -26.73 -14.99
C THR A 331 -5.58 -25.24 -14.99
N ARG A 332 -5.62 -24.60 -13.81
CA ARG A 332 -5.84 -23.15 -13.69
C ARG A 332 -4.61 -22.36 -14.15
N ILE A 333 -3.40 -22.85 -13.84
CA ILE A 333 -2.16 -22.26 -14.37
C ILE A 333 -2.18 -22.31 -15.90
N TRP A 334 -2.46 -23.47 -16.49
CA TRP A 334 -2.56 -23.62 -17.94
C TRP A 334 -3.58 -22.66 -18.55
N LEU A 335 -4.77 -22.53 -17.97
CA LEU A 335 -5.82 -21.62 -18.45
C LEU A 335 -5.38 -20.15 -18.41
N ARG A 336 -4.79 -19.72 -17.30
CA ARG A 336 -4.20 -18.37 -17.14
C ARG A 336 -3.12 -18.12 -18.19
N ASP A 337 -2.21 -19.06 -18.37
CA ASP A 337 -1.10 -18.93 -19.30
C ASP A 337 -1.59 -18.88 -20.75
N ARG A 338 -2.65 -19.64 -21.11
CA ARG A 338 -3.32 -19.51 -22.42
C ARG A 338 -3.94 -18.13 -22.60
N MET A 339 -4.57 -17.59 -21.57
CA MET A 339 -5.12 -16.23 -21.60
C MET A 339 -4.02 -15.17 -21.78
N PHE A 340 -2.90 -15.26 -21.07
CA PHE A 340 -1.76 -14.34 -21.22
C PHE A 340 -1.18 -14.37 -22.63
N ASN A 341 -0.93 -15.56 -23.17
CA ASN A 341 -0.43 -15.72 -24.53
C ASN A 341 -1.43 -15.21 -25.59
N ALA A 342 -2.74 -15.30 -25.34
CA ALA A 342 -3.75 -14.73 -26.23
C ALA A 342 -3.74 -13.20 -26.16
N MET A 343 -3.66 -12.62 -24.95
CA MET A 343 -3.57 -11.16 -24.76
C MET A 343 -2.33 -10.57 -25.43
N ALA A 344 -1.18 -11.24 -25.32
CA ALA A 344 0.06 -10.82 -25.98
C ALA A 344 -0.03 -10.83 -27.52
N ARG A 345 -0.97 -11.58 -28.12
CA ARG A 345 -1.12 -11.73 -29.57
C ARG A 345 -2.23 -10.88 -30.18
N LEU A 346 -3.16 -10.37 -29.37
CA LEU A 346 -4.28 -9.57 -29.85
C LEU A 346 -3.93 -8.08 -29.78
N PRO A 347 -4.23 -7.27 -30.81
CA PRO A 347 -4.07 -5.81 -30.77
C PRO A 347 -5.08 -5.10 -29.82
N LEU A 348 -5.75 -5.88 -28.96
CA LEU A 348 -6.81 -5.47 -28.02
C LEU A 348 -6.31 -5.28 -26.58
N GLY A 349 -5.00 -5.19 -26.35
CA GLY A 349 -4.43 -5.01 -25.00
C GLY A 349 -5.02 -3.82 -24.23
N GLY A 350 -5.50 -2.79 -24.95
CA GLY A 350 -6.22 -1.66 -24.37
C GLY A 350 -7.58 -1.97 -23.73
N MET A 351 -8.19 -3.15 -23.93
CA MET A 351 -9.49 -3.48 -23.33
C MET A 351 -9.37 -4.03 -21.89
N PHE A 352 -8.30 -4.75 -21.56
CA PHE A 352 -8.08 -5.27 -20.19
C PHE A 352 -7.36 -4.25 -19.29
N ALA A 353 -6.48 -3.40 -19.85
CA ALA A 353 -5.97 -2.22 -19.15
C ALA A 353 -7.10 -1.31 -18.62
N ARG A 354 -8.29 -1.34 -19.24
CA ARG A 354 -9.46 -0.56 -18.81
C ARG A 354 -10.11 -1.01 -17.50
N MET A 355 -9.92 -2.24 -17.02
CA MET A 355 -10.55 -2.69 -15.75
C MET A 355 -9.86 -2.08 -14.52
N ASP A 356 -8.53 -2.12 -14.46
CA ASP A 356 -7.78 -1.45 -13.39
C ASP A 356 -7.91 0.08 -13.47
N MET A 357 -7.97 0.62 -14.68
CA MET A 357 -8.26 2.03 -14.92
C MET A 357 -9.67 2.45 -14.46
N LYS A 358 -10.66 1.54 -14.47
CA LYS A 358 -12.03 1.85 -14.01
C LYS A 358 -12.07 2.04 -12.50
N ALA A 359 -11.35 1.21 -11.74
CA ALA A 359 -11.23 1.40 -10.29
C ALA A 359 -10.44 2.67 -9.99
N ALA A 360 -9.30 2.89 -10.66
CA ALA A 360 -8.47 4.09 -10.50
C ALA A 360 -9.20 5.40 -10.83
N ASN A 361 -10.05 5.40 -11.87
CA ASN A 361 -10.90 6.52 -12.27
C ASN A 361 -12.28 6.51 -11.59
N GLY A 362 -12.49 5.65 -10.60
CA GLY A 362 -13.77 5.51 -9.89
C GLY A 362 -14.13 6.69 -8.97
N ILE A 363 -13.35 7.77 -9.00
CA ILE A 363 -13.51 8.95 -8.18
C ILE A 363 -13.36 10.22 -9.03
N THR A 364 -14.27 11.16 -8.85
CA THR A 364 -14.10 12.53 -9.36
C THR A 364 -13.47 13.36 -8.25
N LEU A 365 -12.24 13.83 -8.47
CA LEU A 365 -11.51 14.59 -7.45
C LEU A 365 -12.09 16.00 -7.31
N PRO A 366 -12.53 16.41 -6.10
CA PRO A 366 -12.91 17.80 -5.86
C PRO A 366 -11.70 18.72 -6.03
N ASP A 367 -11.98 19.99 -6.33
CA ASP A 367 -10.97 21.05 -6.34
C ASP A 367 -11.05 21.86 -5.05
N TYR A 368 -10.00 21.78 -4.24
CA TYR A 368 -9.90 22.49 -2.96
C TYR A 368 -9.02 23.74 -3.06
N ALA A 369 -8.65 24.20 -4.26
CA ALA A 369 -7.76 25.35 -4.46
C ALA A 369 -8.25 26.64 -3.75
N SER A 370 -9.56 26.81 -3.60
CA SER A 370 -10.17 27.94 -2.87
C SER A 370 -10.25 27.76 -1.35
N ALA A 371 -10.03 26.54 -0.82
CA ALA A 371 -10.18 26.24 0.60
C ALA A 371 -8.93 26.60 1.45
N GLY A 372 -7.77 26.83 0.80
CA GLY A 372 -6.50 27.16 1.47
C GLY A 372 -6.40 28.58 2.05
N GLN A 373 -7.43 29.42 1.91
CA GLN A 373 -7.48 30.76 2.50
C GLN A 373 -8.20 30.72 3.86
N ARG A 374 -7.64 30.02 4.85
CA ARG A 374 -8.03 30.23 6.25
C ARG A 374 -7.23 31.42 6.78
N SER A 375 -7.89 32.58 6.89
CA SER A 375 -7.38 33.81 7.50
C SER A 375 -7.16 33.66 9.00
#